data_AF-A0A224Y491-F1
#
_entry.id   AF-A0A224Y491-F1
#
_cell.length_a   1.000
_cell.length_b   1.000
_cell.length_c   1.000
_cell.angle_alpha   90.00
_cell.angle_beta   90.00
_cell.angle_gamma   90.00
#
_symmetry.space_group_name_H-M   'P 1'
#
loop_
_entity.id
_entity.type
_entity.pdbx_description
1 polymer ?
#
loop_
_entity_poly.entity_id
_entity_poly.type
_entity_poly.pdbx_seq_one_letter_code
_entity_poly.pdbx_strand_id
1 'polypeptide(L)'
;FSLSNTSDRTMEMVLFLGKCSNFAWCSSSGKPVGVVAPGNSVSVVVKMIPLMIGLQSISGIRVEDPFLKRMYEFDNVSNVFVVQSI
;
A
#
# COMPACT_ATOMS: atom_id res chain seq x y z
N PHE A 1 -7.08 -1.07 -1.36
CA PHE A 1 -6.97 0.30 -1.92
C PHE A 1 -6.78 0.19 -3.43
N SER A 2 -6.99 1.27 -4.19
CA SER A 2 -6.82 1.27 -5.65
C SER A 2 -5.57 2.06 -6.02
N LEU A 3 -4.73 1.50 -6.90
CA LEU A 3 -3.61 2.20 -7.52
C LEU A 3 -4.01 2.57 -8.95
N SER A 4 -3.84 3.83 -9.32
CA SER A 4 -4.18 4.33 -10.67
C SER A 4 -2.92 4.74 -11.40
N ASN A 5 -2.74 4.22 -12.62
CA ASN A 5 -1.66 4.63 -13.49
C ASN A 5 -2.05 5.93 -14.22
N THR A 6 -1.48 7.04 -13.78
CA THR A 6 -1.69 8.37 -14.38
C THR A 6 -0.60 8.76 -15.38
N SER A 7 0.31 7.84 -15.72
CA SER A 7 1.31 8.05 -16.77
C SER A 7 0.76 7.75 -18.16
N ASP A 8 1.54 8.09 -19.18
CA ASP A 8 1.30 7.82 -20.60
C ASP A 8 1.80 6.44 -21.05
N ARG A 9 2.37 5.63 -20.14
CA ARG A 9 2.91 4.31 -20.44
C ARG A 9 2.32 3.22 -19.57
N THR A 10 2.41 1.98 -20.05
CA THR A 10 2.10 0.81 -19.23
C THR A 10 3.15 0.66 -18.11
N MET A 11 2.69 0.41 -16.88
CA MET A 11 3.53 0.28 -15.69
C MET A 11 3.49 -1.14 -15.13
N GLU A 12 4.66 -1.69 -14.83
CA GLU A 12 4.84 -2.91 -14.03
C GLU A 12 5.22 -2.48 -12.62
N MET A 13 4.26 -2.45 -11.71
CA MET A 13 4.47 -1.91 -10.37
C MET A 13 4.83 -3.01 -9.37
N VAL A 14 5.68 -2.69 -8.38
CA VAL A 14 6.01 -3.59 -7.26
C VAL A 14 5.59 -2.93 -5.94
N LEU A 15 4.76 -3.64 -5.17
CA LEU A 15 4.29 -3.18 -3.85
C LEU A 15 5.31 -3.49 -2.77
N PHE A 16 5.67 -2.48 -2.00
CA PHE A 16 6.45 -2.61 -0.77
C PHE A 16 5.64 -2.15 0.45
N LEU A 17 5.77 -2.90 1.53
CA LEU A 17 5.08 -2.65 2.79
C LEU A 17 6.13 -2.37 3.88
N GLY A 18 6.21 -1.12 4.32
CA GLY A 18 7.12 -0.62 5.33
C GLY A 18 6.71 -1.02 6.74
N LYS A 19 7.65 -0.94 7.68
CA LYS A 19 7.37 -1.20 9.10
C LYS A 19 6.53 -0.05 9.69
N CYS A 20 5.53 -0.40 10.48
CA CYS A 20 4.70 0.53 11.23
C CYS A 20 4.74 0.14 12.71
N SER A 21 4.63 1.12 13.62
CA SER A 21 4.70 0.89 15.07
C SER A 21 3.35 0.50 15.68
N ASN A 22 2.26 0.92 15.06
CA ASN A 22 0.88 0.76 15.54
C ASN A 22 0.17 -0.48 14.99
N PHE A 23 0.60 -0.99 13.84
CA PHE A 23 0.10 -2.22 13.24
C PHE A 23 1.22 -2.99 12.53
N ALA A 24 1.02 -4.28 12.28
CA ALA A 24 1.91 -5.12 11.49
C ALA A 24 1.23 -5.55 10.18
N TRP A 25 1.98 -5.52 9.08
CA TRP A 25 1.54 -6.10 7.82
C TRP A 25 1.60 -7.63 7.88
N CYS A 26 0.52 -8.28 7.45
CA CYS A 26 0.44 -9.74 7.26
C CYS A 26 0.57 -10.13 5.78
N SER A 27 0.55 -9.14 4.88
CA SER A 27 0.86 -9.33 3.47
C SER A 27 2.36 -9.24 3.23
N SER A 28 2.84 -10.00 2.27
CA SER A 28 4.24 -9.97 1.82
C SER A 28 4.57 -8.69 1.04
N SER A 29 5.67 -8.04 1.40
CA SER A 29 6.29 -6.94 0.65
C SER A 29 7.07 -7.46 -0.57
N GLY A 30 7.35 -6.59 -1.54
CA GLY A 30 8.13 -6.90 -2.75
C GLY A 30 7.35 -7.67 -3.81
N LYS A 31 6.00 -7.61 -3.78
CA LYS A 31 5.16 -8.33 -4.73
C LYS A 31 4.80 -7.48 -5.95
N PRO A 32 4.90 -8.03 -7.17
CA PRO A 32 4.32 -7.39 -8.35
C PRO A 32 2.83 -7.15 -8.15
N VAL A 33 2.37 -5.96 -8.50
CA VAL A 33 0.94 -5.59 -8.48
C VAL A 33 0.26 -5.89 -9.81
N GLY A 34 1.05 -6.30 -10.82
CA GLY A 34 0.63 -6.57 -12.18
C GLY A 34 1.01 -5.45 -13.15
N VAL A 35 0.59 -5.64 -14.40
CA VAL A 35 0.77 -4.69 -15.50
C VAL A 35 -0.46 -3.78 -15.57
N VAL A 36 -0.26 -2.47 -15.49
CA VAL A 36 -1.35 -1.49 -15.51
C VAL A 36 -1.16 -0.53 -16.69
N ALA A 37 -2.09 -0.56 -17.64
CA ALA A 37 -2.07 0.33 -18.80
C ALA A 37 -2.32 1.80 -18.42
N PRO A 38 -1.97 2.78 -19.28
CA PRO A 38 -2.27 4.19 -19.08
C PRO A 38 -3.76 4.42 -18.77
N GLY A 39 -4.05 5.23 -17.74
CA GLY A 39 -5.42 5.57 -17.36
C GLY A 39 -6.20 4.47 -16.63
N ASN A 40 -5.65 3.26 -16.51
CA ASN A 40 -6.28 2.16 -15.78
C ASN A 40 -5.85 2.12 -14.30
N SER A 41 -6.61 1.36 -13.52
CA SER A 41 -6.34 1.11 -12.10
C SER A 41 -6.32 -0.37 -11.78
N VAL A 42 -5.62 -0.72 -10.69
CA VAL A 42 -5.59 -2.07 -10.13
C VAL A 42 -5.99 -2.02 -8.65
N SER A 43 -6.83 -2.96 -8.24
CA SER A 43 -7.21 -3.13 -6.84
C SER A 43 -6.17 -3.97 -6.10
N VAL A 44 -5.71 -3.46 -4.96
CA VAL A 44 -4.73 -4.11 -4.10
C VAL A 44 -5.34 -4.37 -2.74
N VAL A 45 -5.27 -5.63 -2.32
CA VAL A 45 -5.72 -6.07 -1.00
C VAL A 45 -4.50 -6.43 -0.16
N VAL A 46 -4.38 -5.77 0.99
CA VAL A 46 -3.36 -6.05 2.00
C VAL A 46 -4.04 -6.38 3.32
N LYS A 47 -3.42 -7.24 4.10
CA LYS A 47 -3.89 -7.64 5.43
C LYS A 47 -2.94 -7.08 6.48
N MET A 48 -3.49 -6.66 7.61
CA MET A 48 -2.73 -6.14 8.74
C MET A 48 -3.38 -6.56 10.06
N ILE A 49 -2.59 -6.56 11.12
CA ILE A 49 -3.03 -6.80 12.50
C ILE A 49 -2.69 -5.55 13.32
N PRO A 50 -3.66 -4.97 14.06
CA PRO A 50 -3.37 -3.85 14.94
C PRO A 50 -2.55 -4.32 16.15
N LEU A 51 -1.57 -3.51 16.56
CA LEU A 51 -0.70 -3.75 17.71
C LEU A 51 -1.04 -2.83 18.90
N MET A 52 -1.79 -1.76 18.67
CA MET A 52 -2.25 -0.82 19.68
C MET A 52 -3.76 -0.57 19.53
N ILE A 53 -4.39 -0.05 20.59
CA ILE A 53 -5.76 0.49 20.54
C ILE A 53 -5.75 1.98 20.17
N GLY A 54 -6.91 2.54 19.86
CA GLY A 54 -7.09 3.95 19.52
C GLY A 54 -7.05 4.24 18.02
N LEU A 55 -6.98 5.52 17.67
CA LEU A 55 -6.95 5.99 16.28
C LEU A 55 -5.58 5.74 15.66
N GLN A 56 -5.56 5.06 14.52
CA GLN A 56 -4.36 4.66 13.82
C GLN A 56 -4.42 5.10 12.37
N SER A 57 -3.42 5.89 11.96
CA SER A 57 -3.22 6.20 10.56
C SER A 57 -2.58 5.01 9.85
N ILE A 58 -3.09 4.69 8.66
CA ILE A 58 -2.56 3.64 7.79
C ILE A 58 -1.53 4.26 6.85
N SER A 59 -0.28 3.84 6.99
CA SER A 59 0.90 4.39 6.31
C SER A 59 1.87 3.28 5.90
N GLY A 60 3.02 3.62 5.30
CA GLY A 60 4.05 2.66 4.97
C GLY A 60 3.77 1.85 3.70
N ILE A 61 2.82 2.28 2.86
CA ILE A 61 2.59 1.69 1.54
C ILE A 61 3.52 2.38 0.56
N ARG A 62 4.32 1.60 -0.18
CA ARG A 62 5.20 2.12 -1.22
C ARG A 62 5.03 1.32 -2.50
N VAL A 63 5.19 1.99 -3.64
CA VAL A 63 5.12 1.36 -4.94
C VAL A 63 6.37 1.73 -5.72
N GLU A 64 7.12 0.74 -6.14
CA GLU A 64 8.25 0.93 -7.03
C GLU A 64 7.78 0.81 -8.48
N ASP A 65 8.25 1.74 -9.30
CA ASP A 65 8.31 1.65 -10.74
C ASP A 65 9.73 1.25 -11.16
N PRO A 66 9.98 -0.03 -11.52
CA PRO A 66 11.31 -0.54 -11.82
C PRO A 66 11.93 0.08 -13.07
N PHE A 67 11.11 0.53 -14.03
CA PHE A 67 11.60 1.13 -15.28
C PHE A 67 12.24 2.49 -15.02
N LEU A 68 11.58 3.33 -14.20
CA LEU A 68 12.14 4.62 -13.80
C LEU A 68 13.01 4.53 -12.54
N LYS A 69 13.08 3.35 -11.90
CA LYS A 69 13.69 3.13 -10.58
C LYS A 69 13.17 4.14 -9.55
N ARG A 70 11.87 4.42 -9.61
CA ARG A 70 11.23 5.46 -8.80
C ARG A 70 10.35 4.81 -7.74
N MET A 71 10.49 5.27 -6.51
CA MET A 71 9.62 4.89 -5.40
C MET A 71 8.55 5.96 -5.19
N TYR A 72 7.29 5.53 -5.15
CA TYR A 72 6.14 6.34 -4.76
C TYR A 72 5.72 5.95 -3.35
N GLU A 73 5.60 6.92 -2.46
CA GLU A 73 5.22 6.69 -1.06
C GLU A 73 3.80 7.17 -0.79
N PHE A 74 3.02 6.34 -0.10
CA PHE A 74 1.63 6.60 0.23
C PHE A 74 1.44 6.46 1.74
N ASP A 75 1.56 7.59 2.44
CA ASP A 75 1.33 7.69 3.87
C ASP A 75 -0.02 8.32 4.18
N ASN A 76 -0.57 7.99 5.34
CA ASN A 76 -1.87 8.48 5.83
C ASN A 76 -3.01 8.24 4.82
N VAL A 77 -3.02 7.07 4.17
CA VAL A 77 -4.01 6.72 3.13
C VAL A 77 -5.41 6.50 3.70
N SER A 78 -5.52 6.20 4.99
CA SER A 78 -6.78 6.01 5.71
C SER A 78 -6.53 6.03 7.22
N ASN A 79 -7.61 5.95 8.01
CA ASN A 79 -7.56 5.81 9.45
C ASN A 79 -8.46 4.66 9.92
N VAL A 80 -8.02 3.95 10.95
CA VAL A 80 -8.80 2.91 11.63
C VAL A 80 -8.80 3.20 13.12
N PHE A 81 -9.97 3.12 13.76
CA PHE A 81 -10.08 3.22 15.21
C PHE A 81 -10.23 1.83 15.81
N VAL A 82 -9.24 1.40 16.59
CA VAL A 82 -9.20 0.04 17.18
C VAL A 82 -9.67 0.10 18.62
N VAL A 83 -10.68 -0.71 18.93
CA VAL A 83 -11.23 -0.85 20.28
C VAL A 83 -11.01 -2.27 20.79
N GLN A 84 -10.93 -2.41 22.11
CA GLN A 84 -10.96 -3.72 22.74
C GLN A 84 -12.39 -4.26 22.70
N SER A 85 -12.55 -5.50 22.23
CA SER A 85 -13.81 -6.21 22.42
C SER A 85 -13.88 -6.66 23.87
N ILE A 86 -14.91 -6.21 24.58
CA ILE A 86 -15.25 -6.62 25.95
C ILE A 86 -16.10 -7.88 25.88
#